data_AF-A0AAX6EKX0-F1
#
_entry.id   AF-A0AAX6EKX0-F1
#
_cell.length_a   1.000
_cell.length_b   1.000
_cell.length_c   1.000
_cell.angle_alpha   90.00
_cell.angle_beta   90.00
_cell.angle_gamma   90.00
#
_symmetry.space_group_name_H-M   'P 1'
#
loop_
_entity.id
_entity.type
_entity.pdbx_description
1 polymer ?
#
loop_
_entity_poly.entity_id
_entity_poly.type
_entity_poly.pdbx_seq_one_letter_code
_entity_poly.pdbx_strand_id
1 'polypeptide(L)'
;MGSSSPNQSSSNVIADLDSSHDPIWDSIRAEAKSEAEKEPVLSSFLYASVLSHDCLERALGFVLANRLQNPTLLATQLMDIFNDVMMSDRCIRHSIRLDIQAFKDRDPCCSSYSWALLYLKGYHSLQSYRVAHALWNQGRKVLALALQSRISEVFAVDIHPAAKIGEGILLDHGTGLVIGETAVVGNMVSLMQARHHLRRHW
;
A
#
# COMPACT_ATOMS: atom_id res chain seq x y z
N MET A 1 37.43 2.51 -21.17
CA MET A 1 36.34 1.61 -21.59
C MET A 1 35.87 0.86 -20.36
N GLY A 2 34.62 1.06 -19.95
CA GLY A 2 34.08 0.49 -18.71
C GLY A 2 32.95 1.34 -18.14
N SER A 3 31.87 1.51 -18.91
CA SER A 3 30.60 2.01 -18.40
C SER A 3 29.76 0.81 -17.97
N SER A 4 29.76 0.51 -16.67
CA SER A 4 28.85 -0.45 -16.08
C SER A 4 27.47 0.18 -15.98
N SER A 5 26.54 -0.28 -16.81
CA SER A 5 25.11 0.08 -16.72
C SER A 5 24.43 -0.78 -15.65
N PRO A 6 23.74 -0.18 -14.67
CA PRO A 6 22.78 -0.90 -13.84
C PRO A 6 21.37 -0.44 -14.20
N ASN A 7 20.61 -1.20 -15.01
CA ASN A 7 19.14 -1.15 -15.06
C ASN A 7 18.56 -2.16 -16.06
N GLN A 8 18.63 -3.46 -15.76
CA GLN A 8 17.84 -4.47 -16.48
C GLN A 8 17.01 -5.38 -15.55
N SER A 9 17.23 -5.35 -14.24
CA SER A 9 16.51 -6.24 -13.30
C SER A 9 15.12 -5.73 -12.93
N SER A 10 14.91 -4.41 -12.83
CA SER A 10 13.64 -3.83 -12.36
C SER A 10 12.54 -3.84 -13.42
N SER A 11 12.90 -3.93 -14.70
CA SER A 11 11.96 -3.82 -15.83
C SER A 11 11.17 -5.11 -16.10
N ASN A 12 11.71 -6.28 -15.71
CA ASN A 12 11.13 -7.58 -16.06
C ASN A 12 10.10 -8.10 -15.04
N VAL A 13 10.03 -7.53 -13.83
CA VAL A 13 9.10 -7.98 -12.77
C VAL A 13 7.65 -7.54 -13.04
N ILE A 14 7.45 -6.55 -13.90
CA ILE A 14 6.23 -5.73 -13.97
C ILE A 14 5.50 -5.86 -15.34
N ALA A 15 6.06 -6.59 -16.29
CA ALA A 15 5.68 -6.50 -17.70
C ALA A 15 4.32 -7.15 -18.08
N ASP A 16 3.63 -7.87 -17.19
CA ASP A 16 2.30 -8.39 -17.52
C ASP A 16 1.42 -8.58 -16.27
N LEU A 17 0.57 -7.58 -15.98
CA LEU A 17 -0.52 -7.70 -14.99
C LEU A 17 -1.63 -8.67 -15.44
N ASP A 18 -1.61 -9.09 -16.71
CA ASP A 18 -2.52 -10.08 -17.30
C ASP A 18 -1.81 -11.43 -17.55
N SER A 19 -0.52 -11.57 -17.21
CA SER A 19 0.14 -12.89 -17.20
C SER A 19 -0.30 -13.68 -15.98
N SER A 20 -0.30 -15.01 -16.11
CA SER A 20 -0.63 -15.92 -15.01
C SER A 20 0.39 -15.93 -13.87
N HIS A 21 1.37 -15.03 -13.87
CA HIS A 21 2.52 -15.09 -12.99
C HIS A 21 2.83 -13.71 -12.38
N ASP A 22 2.57 -13.56 -11.09
CA ASP A 22 2.86 -12.35 -10.31
C ASP A 22 3.94 -12.65 -9.27
N PRO A 23 5.22 -12.33 -9.58
CA PRO A 23 6.34 -12.71 -8.72
C PRO A 23 6.30 -12.05 -7.33
N ILE A 24 5.69 -10.85 -7.21
CA ILE A 24 5.53 -10.18 -5.92
C ILE A 24 4.49 -10.94 -5.08
N TRP A 25 3.37 -11.31 -5.69
CA TRP A 25 2.35 -12.09 -5.01
C TRP A 25 2.85 -13.47 -4.57
N ASP A 26 3.57 -14.17 -5.46
CA ASP A 26 4.15 -15.47 -5.14
C ASP A 26 5.15 -15.37 -3.97
N SER A 27 5.97 -14.32 -3.95
CA SER A 27 6.89 -14.05 -2.85
C SER A 27 6.13 -13.80 -1.54
N ILE A 28 5.09 -12.97 -1.56
CA ILE A 28 4.25 -12.68 -0.38
C ILE A 28 3.62 -13.96 0.18
N ARG A 29 3.09 -14.84 -0.68
CA ARG A 29 2.50 -16.12 -0.25
C ARG A 29 3.55 -17.03 0.38
N ALA A 30 4.74 -17.14 -0.23
CA ALA A 30 5.82 -17.97 0.29
C ALA A 30 6.33 -17.46 1.65
N GLU A 31 6.51 -16.14 1.77
CA GLU A 31 6.90 -15.46 3.02
C GLU A 31 5.84 -15.69 4.11
N ALA A 32 4.57 -15.42 3.83
CA ALA A 32 3.48 -15.61 4.78
C ALA A 32 3.33 -17.07 5.24
N LYS A 33 3.54 -18.04 4.34
CA LYS A 33 3.54 -19.46 4.71
C LYS A 33 4.70 -19.78 5.67
N SER A 34 5.90 -19.31 5.35
CA SER A 34 7.07 -19.51 6.23
C SER A 34 6.87 -18.87 7.61
N GLU A 35 6.26 -17.68 7.66
CA GLU A 35 5.97 -16.99 8.93
C GLU A 35 4.89 -17.71 9.74
N ALA A 36 3.85 -18.26 9.10
CA ALA A 36 2.80 -19.01 9.77
C ALA A 36 3.32 -20.32 10.40
N GLU A 37 4.35 -20.93 9.81
CA GLU A 37 5.03 -22.10 10.36
C GLU A 37 5.94 -21.73 11.55
N LYS A 38 6.60 -20.57 11.48
CA LYS A 38 7.52 -20.08 12.52
C LYS A 38 6.81 -19.51 13.75
N GLU A 39 5.65 -18.87 13.55
CA GLU A 39 4.88 -18.23 14.60
C GLU A 39 3.42 -18.74 14.61
N PRO A 40 3.15 -19.87 15.28
CA PRO A 40 1.83 -20.51 15.29
C PRO A 40 0.70 -19.61 15.80
N VAL A 41 0.99 -18.66 16.69
CA VAL A 41 -0.03 -17.72 17.23
C VAL A 41 -0.59 -16.82 16.12
N LEU A 42 0.23 -16.46 15.13
CA LEU A 42 -0.17 -15.62 14.00
C LEU A 42 -0.65 -16.42 12.79
N SER A 43 -0.59 -17.75 12.84
CA SER A 43 -0.95 -18.61 11.71
C SER A 43 -2.34 -18.30 11.17
N SER A 44 -3.37 -18.30 12.02
CA SER A 44 -4.75 -17.98 11.60
C SER A 44 -4.87 -16.60 10.96
N PHE A 45 -4.14 -15.60 11.46
CA PHE A 45 -4.12 -14.26 10.89
C PHE A 45 -3.47 -14.22 9.50
N LEU A 46 -2.34 -14.90 9.32
CA LEU A 46 -1.62 -14.99 8.04
C LEU A 46 -2.41 -15.79 6.99
N TYR A 47 -3.07 -16.87 7.42
CA TYR A 47 -3.98 -17.62 6.56
C TYR A 47 -5.15 -16.78 6.12
N ALA A 48 -5.82 -16.08 7.06
CA ALA A 48 -6.96 -15.25 6.74
C ALA A 48 -6.61 -14.05 5.85
N SER A 49 -5.44 -13.43 6.06
CA SER A 49 -5.05 -12.17 5.39
C SER A 49 -4.33 -12.36 4.06
N VAL A 50 -3.69 -13.52 3.83
CA VAL A 50 -2.87 -13.78 2.64
C VAL A 50 -3.23 -15.11 1.99
N LEU A 51 -3.07 -16.23 2.70
CA LEU A 51 -3.06 -17.55 2.06
C LEU A 51 -4.44 -18.01 1.55
N SER A 52 -5.52 -17.43 2.08
CA SER A 52 -6.91 -17.65 1.68
C SER A 52 -7.30 -16.94 0.37
N HIS A 53 -6.49 -15.99 -0.10
CA HIS A 53 -6.78 -15.16 -1.26
C HIS A 53 -6.12 -15.70 -2.53
N ASP A 54 -6.70 -15.38 -3.69
CA ASP A 54 -6.22 -15.76 -5.02
C ASP A 54 -5.25 -14.73 -5.61
N CYS A 55 -5.43 -13.44 -5.32
CA CYS A 55 -4.55 -12.37 -5.79
C CYS A 55 -4.20 -11.32 -4.71
N LEU A 56 -3.17 -10.54 -5.01
CA LEU A 56 -2.65 -9.47 -4.15
C LEU A 56 -3.71 -8.41 -3.82
N GLU A 57 -4.54 -8.03 -4.79
CA GLU A 57 -5.56 -7.00 -4.63
C GLU A 57 -6.58 -7.40 -3.56
N ARG A 58 -7.03 -8.66 -3.56
CA ARG A 58 -8.01 -9.14 -2.56
C ARG A 58 -7.41 -9.30 -1.18
N ALA A 59 -6.16 -9.75 -1.09
CA ALA A 59 -5.43 -9.78 0.18
C ALA A 59 -5.25 -8.37 0.75
N LEU A 60 -4.87 -7.40 -0.09
CA LEU A 60 -4.75 -6.01 0.30
C LEU A 60 -6.12 -5.42 0.72
N GLY A 61 -7.18 -5.66 -0.05
CA GLY A 61 -8.54 -5.26 0.29
C GLY A 61 -8.96 -5.80 1.66
N PHE A 62 -8.65 -7.07 1.96
CA PHE A 62 -8.88 -7.67 3.27
C PHE A 62 -8.14 -6.96 4.40
N VAL A 63 -6.85 -6.72 4.23
CA VAL A 63 -6.03 -6.04 5.23
C VAL A 63 -6.56 -4.61 5.48
N LEU A 64 -6.81 -3.85 4.42
CA LEU A 64 -7.28 -2.46 4.53
C LEU A 64 -8.67 -2.37 5.16
N ALA A 65 -9.61 -3.23 4.75
CA ALA A 65 -10.95 -3.27 5.30
C ALA A 65 -10.93 -3.53 6.81
N ASN A 66 -10.14 -4.50 7.27
CA ASN A 66 -10.02 -4.81 8.70
C ASN A 66 -9.33 -3.70 9.50
N ARG A 67 -8.40 -2.95 8.90
CA ARG A 67 -7.73 -1.82 9.54
C ARG A 67 -8.63 -0.57 9.64
N LEU A 68 -9.45 -0.32 8.62
CA LEU A 68 -10.23 0.92 8.50
C LEU A 68 -11.65 0.82 9.06
N GLN A 69 -12.16 -0.39 9.28
CA GLN A 69 -13.52 -0.62 9.78
C GLN A 69 -13.82 0.17 11.05
N ASN A 70 -15.09 0.55 11.17
CA ASN A 70 -15.66 1.13 12.36
C ASN A 70 -17.18 0.84 12.39
N PRO A 71 -17.93 1.27 13.42
CA PRO A 71 -19.38 1.03 13.48
C PRO A 71 -20.20 1.63 12.32
N THR A 72 -19.63 2.56 11.55
CA THR A 72 -20.30 3.21 10.40
C THR A 72 -19.97 2.52 9.06
N LEU A 73 -18.72 2.12 8.87
CA LEU A 73 -18.18 1.47 7.68
C LEU A 73 -17.69 0.08 8.09
N LEU A 74 -18.53 -0.92 7.87
CA LEU A 74 -18.24 -2.30 8.24
C LEU A 74 -17.12 -2.86 7.34
N ALA A 75 -16.33 -3.80 7.87
CA ALA A 75 -15.27 -4.45 7.09
C ALA A 75 -15.79 -5.08 5.80
N THR A 76 -16.99 -5.66 5.79
CA THR A 76 -17.59 -6.24 4.58
C THR A 76 -17.86 -5.19 3.50
N GLN A 77 -18.41 -4.03 3.89
CA GLN A 77 -18.66 -2.93 2.94
C GLN A 77 -17.36 -2.34 2.42
N LEU A 78 -16.36 -2.16 3.29
CA LEU A 78 -15.03 -1.69 2.89
C LEU A 78 -14.35 -2.68 1.95
N MET A 79 -14.47 -3.98 2.23
CA MET A 79 -13.95 -5.03 1.37
C MET A 79 -14.51 -4.93 -0.04
N ASP A 80 -15.85 -4.83 -0.17
CA ASP A 80 -16.51 -4.72 -1.47
C ASP A 80 -16.01 -3.48 -2.22
N ILE A 81 -15.95 -2.33 -1.53
CA ILE A 81 -15.43 -1.07 -2.12
C ILE A 81 -13.98 -1.21 -2.60
N PHE A 82 -13.10 -1.76 -1.76
CA PHE A 82 -11.68 -1.92 -2.10
C PHE A 82 -11.51 -2.88 -3.28
N ASN A 83 -12.18 -4.04 -3.23
CA ASN A 83 -12.09 -5.03 -4.29
C ASN A 83 -12.63 -4.49 -5.61
N ASP A 84 -13.81 -3.84 -5.61
CA ASP A 84 -14.41 -3.29 -6.83
C ASP A 84 -13.48 -2.28 -7.50
N VAL A 85 -12.91 -1.35 -6.72
CA VAL A 85 -12.02 -0.31 -7.26
C VAL A 85 -10.68 -0.88 -7.70
N MET A 86 -10.03 -1.70 -6.87
CA MET A 86 -8.71 -2.26 -7.19
C MET A 86 -8.74 -3.24 -8.36
N MET A 87 -9.81 -4.05 -8.47
CA MET A 87 -9.93 -5.02 -9.56
C MET A 87 -10.34 -4.38 -10.88
N SER A 88 -11.04 -3.24 -10.86
CA SER A 88 -11.46 -2.54 -12.08
C SER A 88 -10.40 -1.60 -12.67
N ASP A 89 -9.43 -1.15 -11.87
CA ASP A 89 -8.42 -0.17 -12.31
C ASP A 89 -7.01 -0.79 -12.43
N ARG A 90 -6.55 -0.96 -13.68
CA ARG A 90 -5.22 -1.49 -13.98
C ARG A 90 -4.09 -0.61 -13.44
N CYS A 91 -4.26 0.71 -13.42
CA CYS A 91 -3.24 1.64 -12.93
C CYS A 91 -3.08 1.51 -11.41
N ILE A 92 -4.17 1.28 -10.68
CA ILE A 92 -4.11 0.97 -9.24
C ILE A 92 -3.39 -0.36 -9.01
N ARG A 93 -3.72 -1.42 -9.76
CA ARG A 93 -3.00 -2.71 -9.67
C ARG A 93 -1.50 -2.57 -9.91
N HIS A 94 -1.11 -1.75 -10.87
CA HIS A 94 0.29 -1.45 -11.14
C HIS A 94 0.94 -0.71 -9.97
N SER A 95 0.28 0.35 -9.47
CA SER A 95 0.77 1.17 -8.36
C SER A 95 0.97 0.36 -7.08
N ILE A 96 0.05 -0.56 -6.75
CA ILE A 96 0.15 -1.49 -5.60
C ILE A 96 1.51 -2.20 -5.60
N ARG A 97 1.91 -2.74 -6.75
CA ARG A 97 3.15 -3.51 -6.90
C ARG A 97 4.38 -2.61 -6.85
N LEU A 98 4.35 -1.48 -7.57
CA LEU A 98 5.45 -0.51 -7.56
C LEU A 98 5.69 0.08 -6.17
N ASP A 99 4.62 0.40 -5.44
CA ASP A 99 4.71 0.93 -4.09
C ASP A 99 5.29 -0.14 -3.13
N ILE A 100 4.84 -1.40 -3.21
CA ILE A 100 5.44 -2.51 -2.44
C ILE A 100 6.94 -2.65 -2.75
N GLN A 101 7.31 -2.65 -4.03
CA GLN A 101 8.71 -2.74 -4.44
C GLN A 101 9.53 -1.57 -3.88
N ALA A 102 8.96 -0.36 -3.91
CA ALA A 102 9.56 0.84 -3.35
C ALA A 102 9.86 0.71 -1.85
N PHE A 103 8.97 0.08 -1.07
CA PHE A 103 9.24 -0.22 0.34
C PHE A 103 10.35 -1.26 0.48
N LYS A 104 10.27 -2.37 -0.28
CA LYS A 104 11.28 -3.43 -0.23
C LYS A 104 12.70 -2.95 -0.57
N ASP A 105 12.82 -2.04 -1.54
CA ASP A 105 14.12 -1.58 -2.04
C ASP A 105 14.72 -0.43 -1.23
N ARG A 106 13.88 0.43 -0.64
CA ARG A 106 14.31 1.72 -0.10
C ARG A 106 14.07 1.91 1.40
N ASP A 107 13.24 1.07 2.03
CA ASP A 107 13.08 1.08 3.48
C ASP A 107 14.03 0.03 4.12
N PRO A 108 15.06 0.46 4.88
CA PRO A 108 15.98 -0.46 5.55
C PRO A 108 15.30 -1.41 6.54
N CYS A 109 14.12 -1.05 7.04
CA CYS A 109 13.35 -1.84 7.99
C CYS A 109 12.41 -2.85 7.31
N CYS A 110 12.22 -2.76 5.99
CA CYS A 110 11.34 -3.65 5.24
C CYS A 110 12.09 -4.90 4.78
N SER A 111 12.05 -5.96 5.58
CA SER A 111 12.77 -7.20 5.26
C SER A 111 12.05 -8.10 4.24
N SER A 112 10.76 -7.92 3.99
CA SER A 112 9.98 -8.79 3.09
C SER A 112 8.80 -8.05 2.44
N TYR A 113 8.26 -8.60 1.36
CA TYR A 113 7.06 -8.03 0.73
C TYR A 113 5.81 -8.24 1.60
N SER A 114 5.71 -9.38 2.29
CA SER A 114 4.63 -9.67 3.24
C SER A 114 4.54 -8.62 4.35
N TRP A 115 5.67 -8.10 4.82
CA TRP A 115 5.69 -7.06 5.84
C TRP A 115 5.12 -5.74 5.34
N ALA A 116 5.46 -5.34 4.12
CA ALA A 116 4.87 -4.17 3.48
C ALA A 116 3.34 -4.29 3.41
N LEU A 117 2.85 -5.45 2.94
CA LEU A 117 1.43 -5.73 2.84
C LEU A 117 0.70 -5.73 4.20
N LEU A 118 1.29 -6.31 5.25
CA LEU A 118 0.57 -6.59 6.50
C LEU A 118 0.70 -5.49 7.57
N TYR A 119 1.82 -4.76 7.58
CA TYR A 119 2.20 -3.95 8.75
C TYR A 119 2.51 -2.49 8.45
N LEU A 120 2.92 -2.13 7.22
CA LEU A 120 3.40 -0.78 6.94
C LEU A 120 2.24 0.19 6.70
N LYS A 121 1.92 0.99 7.72
CA LYS A 121 0.81 1.97 7.65
C LYS A 121 0.99 3.03 6.56
N GLY A 122 2.23 3.40 6.22
CA GLY A 122 2.50 4.32 5.11
C GLY A 122 2.03 3.73 3.79
N TYR A 123 2.36 2.45 3.55
CA TYR A 123 1.84 1.71 2.40
C TYR A 123 0.31 1.60 2.44
N HIS A 124 -0.28 1.22 3.58
CA HIS A 124 -1.74 1.13 3.73
C HIS A 124 -2.47 2.43 3.44
N SER A 125 -1.97 3.55 3.98
CA SER A 125 -2.55 4.88 3.76
C SER A 125 -2.53 5.27 2.29
N LEU A 126 -1.44 4.96 1.58
CA LEU A 126 -1.28 5.29 0.17
C LEU A 126 -2.28 4.50 -0.69
N GLN A 127 -2.37 3.19 -0.49
CA GLN A 127 -3.32 2.36 -1.26
C GLN A 127 -4.77 2.73 -0.95
N SER A 128 -5.08 3.05 0.32
CA SER A 128 -6.41 3.51 0.70
C SER A 128 -6.75 4.86 0.07
N TYR A 129 -5.78 5.77 0.00
CA TYR A 129 -5.94 7.04 -0.71
C TYR A 129 -6.20 6.83 -2.21
N ARG A 130 -5.51 5.89 -2.88
CA ARG A 130 -5.76 5.62 -4.31
C ARG A 130 -7.20 5.20 -4.56
N VAL A 131 -7.79 4.41 -3.66
CA VAL A 131 -9.22 4.06 -3.72
C VAL A 131 -10.10 5.28 -3.47
N ALA A 132 -9.78 6.11 -2.47
CA ALA A 132 -10.50 7.37 -2.23
C ALA A 132 -10.43 8.31 -3.46
N HIS A 133 -9.28 8.40 -4.12
CA HIS A 133 -9.06 9.19 -5.33
C HIS A 133 -9.91 8.68 -6.49
N ALA A 134 -9.94 7.38 -6.72
CA ALA A 134 -10.80 6.78 -7.75
C ALA A 134 -12.29 7.07 -7.47
N LEU A 135 -12.75 6.89 -6.23
CA LEU A 135 -14.11 7.20 -5.83
C LEU A 135 -14.46 8.69 -6.01
N TRP A 136 -13.51 9.58 -5.72
CA TRP A 136 -13.66 11.02 -5.93
C TRP A 136 -13.89 11.34 -7.42
N ASN A 137 -13.07 10.76 -8.30
CA ASN A 137 -13.17 10.95 -9.75
C ASN A 137 -14.43 10.32 -10.35
N GLN A 138 -14.99 9.29 -9.71
CA GLN A 138 -16.30 8.71 -10.05
C GLN A 138 -17.49 9.55 -9.53
N GLY A 139 -17.25 10.68 -8.87
CA GLY A 139 -18.30 11.54 -8.31
C GLY A 139 -18.82 11.09 -6.94
N ARG A 140 -18.31 9.99 -6.38
CA ARG A 140 -18.68 9.48 -5.04
C ARG A 140 -17.94 10.25 -3.93
N LYS A 141 -17.98 11.58 -3.99
CA LYS A 141 -17.18 12.49 -3.15
C LYS A 141 -17.39 12.30 -1.65
N VAL A 142 -18.63 12.08 -1.21
CA VAL A 142 -18.94 11.88 0.22
C VAL A 142 -18.24 10.62 0.75
N LEU A 143 -18.24 9.53 -0.01
CA LEU A 143 -17.55 8.30 0.38
C LEU A 143 -16.03 8.49 0.36
N ALA A 144 -15.49 9.19 -0.64
CA ALA A 144 -14.07 9.50 -0.70
C ALA A 144 -13.60 10.32 0.51
N LEU A 145 -14.37 11.33 0.95
CA LEU A 145 -14.08 12.13 2.14
C LEU A 145 -14.24 11.32 3.44
N ALA A 146 -15.26 10.47 3.52
CA ALA A 146 -15.42 9.57 4.66
C ALA A 146 -14.21 8.61 4.78
N LEU A 147 -13.72 8.10 3.64
CA LEU A 147 -12.55 7.25 3.60
C LEU A 147 -11.27 8.02 3.96
N GLN A 148 -11.10 9.26 3.46
CA GLN A 148 -10.01 10.16 3.87
C GLN A 148 -9.99 10.38 5.38
N SER A 149 -11.13 10.70 6.00
CA SER A 149 -11.23 10.89 7.46
C SER A 149 -10.74 9.64 8.20
N ARG A 150 -11.17 8.46 7.74
CA ARG A 150 -10.74 7.18 8.34
C ARG A 150 -9.26 6.89 8.15
N ILE A 151 -8.70 7.20 6.98
CA ILE A 151 -7.26 7.08 6.72
C ILE A 151 -6.47 7.98 7.67
N SER A 152 -6.92 9.23 7.85
CA SER A 152 -6.31 10.18 8.79
C SER A 152 -6.38 9.70 10.24
N GLU A 153 -7.55 9.21 10.68
CA GLU A 153 -7.75 8.72 12.04
C GLU A 153 -6.92 7.45 12.36
N VAL A 154 -6.82 6.51 11.42
CA VAL A 154 -6.17 5.21 11.66
C VAL A 154 -4.66 5.26 11.39
N PHE A 155 -4.24 5.94 10.32
CA PHE A 155 -2.84 5.94 9.88
C PHE A 155 -2.10 7.23 10.22
N ALA A 156 -2.80 8.27 10.68
CA ALA A 156 -2.28 9.62 10.90
C ALA A 156 -1.71 10.25 9.62
N VAL A 157 -2.33 9.95 8.48
CA VAL A 157 -1.97 10.45 7.15
C VAL A 157 -3.21 11.10 6.55
N ASP A 158 -3.15 12.38 6.24
CA ASP A 158 -4.28 13.11 5.65
C ASP A 158 -3.93 13.51 4.21
N ILE A 159 -4.49 12.78 3.24
CA ILE A 159 -4.30 13.05 1.82
C ILE A 159 -5.67 13.33 1.22
N HIS A 160 -5.88 14.56 0.76
CA HIS A 160 -7.14 14.94 0.13
C HIS A 160 -7.39 14.07 -1.13
N PRO A 161 -8.59 13.50 -1.32
CA PRO A 161 -8.85 12.60 -2.45
C PRO A 161 -8.61 13.20 -3.83
N ALA A 162 -8.71 14.52 -4.00
CA ALA A 162 -8.42 15.17 -5.29
C ALA A 162 -6.92 15.41 -5.58
N ALA A 163 -6.04 15.22 -4.59
CA ALA A 163 -4.60 15.29 -4.81
C ALA A 163 -4.21 14.29 -5.91
N LYS A 164 -3.06 14.50 -6.55
CA LYS A 164 -2.54 13.60 -7.59
C LYS A 164 -1.20 13.03 -7.14
N ILE A 165 -1.16 11.74 -6.83
CA ILE A 165 0.07 11.06 -6.39
C ILE A 165 0.44 9.99 -7.42
N GLY A 166 1.69 10.05 -7.88
CA GLY A 166 2.31 9.09 -8.77
C GLY A 166 2.48 7.70 -8.15
N GLU A 167 3.30 6.87 -8.77
CA GLU A 167 3.54 5.47 -8.41
C GLU A 167 4.97 5.21 -7.94
N GLY A 168 5.21 4.08 -7.26
CA GLY A 168 6.51 3.77 -6.68
C GLY A 168 6.84 4.69 -5.52
N ILE A 169 5.85 5.03 -4.68
CA ILE A 169 6.01 5.98 -3.59
C ILE A 169 6.41 5.24 -2.32
N LEU A 170 7.44 5.74 -1.64
CA LEU A 170 7.76 5.33 -0.27
C LEU A 170 7.21 6.38 0.69
N LEU A 171 6.32 5.98 1.58
CA LEU A 171 5.86 6.83 2.68
C LEU A 171 6.39 6.27 4.00
N ASP A 172 7.51 6.81 4.47
CA ASP A 172 8.15 6.35 5.70
C ASP A 172 7.42 6.88 6.93
N HIS A 173 6.90 5.95 7.73
CA HIS A 173 6.01 6.13 8.89
C HIS A 173 4.71 6.90 8.61
N GLY A 174 4.70 7.98 7.84
CA GLY A 174 3.53 8.75 7.42
C GLY A 174 2.85 9.59 8.51
N THR A 175 3.26 9.48 9.78
CA THR A 175 2.55 10.13 10.89
C THR A 175 2.62 11.66 10.76
N GLY A 176 1.46 12.31 10.73
CA GLY A 176 1.33 13.76 10.60
C GLY A 176 1.52 14.29 9.18
N LEU A 177 1.57 13.43 8.16
CA LEU A 177 1.60 13.86 6.76
C LEU A 177 0.26 14.50 6.39
N VAL A 178 0.32 15.70 5.77
CA VAL A 178 -0.85 16.37 5.18
C VAL A 178 -0.54 16.73 3.73
N ILE A 179 -1.39 16.26 2.79
CA ILE A 179 -1.32 16.57 1.36
C ILE A 179 -2.66 17.18 0.93
N GLY A 180 -2.63 18.45 0.54
CA GLY A 180 -3.83 19.23 0.19
C GLY A 180 -4.43 18.90 -1.19
N GLU A 181 -5.64 19.41 -1.42
CA GLU A 181 -6.48 19.13 -2.60
C GLU A 181 -5.78 19.30 -3.95
N THR A 182 -4.93 20.33 -4.10
CA THR A 182 -4.29 20.68 -5.36
C THR A 182 -2.87 20.14 -5.50
N ALA A 183 -2.40 19.37 -4.53
CA ALA A 183 -1.03 18.87 -4.52
C ALA A 183 -0.80 17.84 -5.63
N VAL A 184 0.41 17.87 -6.21
CA VAL A 184 0.88 16.90 -7.20
C VAL A 184 2.21 16.33 -6.74
N VAL A 185 2.26 15.01 -6.54
CA VAL A 185 3.46 14.24 -6.19
C VAL A 185 3.81 13.36 -7.37
N GLY A 186 5.05 13.45 -7.86
CA GLY A 186 5.53 12.65 -8.99
C GLY A 186 5.79 11.19 -8.65
N ASN A 187 6.27 10.42 -9.62
CA ASN A 187 6.63 9.01 -9.46
C ASN A 187 7.96 8.84 -8.69
N MET A 188 8.14 7.67 -8.07
CA MET A 188 9.38 7.27 -7.39
C MET A 188 9.80 8.20 -6.24
N VAL A 189 8.88 8.97 -5.67
CA VAL A 189 9.16 9.89 -4.55
C VAL A 189 9.21 9.14 -3.22
N SER A 190 10.15 9.52 -2.36
CA SER A 190 10.18 9.10 -0.96
C SER A 190 9.79 10.28 -0.07
N LEU A 191 8.69 10.15 0.67
CA LEU A 191 8.23 11.09 1.67
C LEU A 191 8.62 10.57 3.05
N MET A 192 9.55 11.25 3.70
CA MET A 192 10.04 10.87 5.02
C MET A 192 9.44 11.75 6.10
N GLN A 193 9.10 11.16 7.24
CA GLN A 193 8.72 11.94 8.40
C GLN A 193 9.92 12.76 8.87
N ALA A 194 9.72 14.07 9.08
CA ALA A 194 10.77 14.93 9.62
C ALA A 194 11.14 14.43 11.02
N ARG A 195 12.26 13.70 11.14
CA ARG A 195 12.89 13.54 12.45
C ARG A 195 13.39 14.92 12.85
N HIS A 196 12.75 15.54 13.84
CA HIS A 196 13.41 16.59 14.60
C HIS A 196 14.69 15.98 15.17
N HIS A 197 15.81 16.27 14.53
CA HIS A 197 17.13 15.89 14.98
C HIS A 197 17.43 16.72 16.22
N LEU A 198 16.95 16.28 17.39
CA LEU A 198 17.46 16.73 18.68
C LEU A 198 18.87 16.17 18.84
N ARG A 199 19.83 16.79 18.15
CA ARG A 199 21.22 16.82 18.61
C ARG A 199 21.24 17.68 19.87
N ARG A 200 20.92 17.09 21.02
CA ARG A 200 21.35 17.64 22.30
C ARG A 200 22.83 17.31 22.43
N HIS A 201 23.66 18.26 22.03
CA HIS A 201 25.01 18.36 22.57
C HIS A 201 24.86 18.72 24.05
N TRP A 202 25.28 17.81 24.92
CA TRP A 202 25.85 18.10 26.23
C TRP A 202 27.10 17.23 26.35
#